data_AF-A0A7S1JV22-F1
#
_entry.id   AF-A0A7S1JV22-F1
#
_cell.length_a   1.000
_cell.length_b   1.000
_cell.length_c   1.000
_cell.angle_alpha   90.00
_cell.angle_beta   90.00
_cell.angle_gamma   90.00
#
_symmetry.space_group_name_H-M   'P 1'
#
loop_
_entity.id
_entity.type
_entity.pdbx_description
1 polymer ?
#
loop_
_entity_poly.entity_id
_entity_poly.type
_entity_poly.pdbx_seq_one_letter_code
_entity_poly.pdbx_strand_id
1 'polypeptide(L)'
;FRYDPFTKRFFRESYAHAALHRNRQAAIEAARGAKTVGLILGTLGRQGSVGILEQLQRLLESKELPYFVLLMSEVLPDRLRHMHQHVDAFIQVACPRLSVDWGQFYSQPLLTPYEAFVAFGHEHYRTVYPMDFYAKDGGAWTNYGTGGPRMGSLARAVTDPKALIRERMAQRQQRQRERRVGAEAEDKKGQDIVIGYERDR
;
A
#
# COMPACT_ATOMS: atom_id res chain seq x y z
N PHE A 1 16.92 -15.22 20.10
CA PHE A 1 17.36 -16.44 19.40
C PHE A 1 16.36 -16.75 18.30
N ARG A 2 16.82 -17.14 17.11
CA ARG A 2 15.99 -17.61 15.99
C ARG A 2 16.27 -19.09 15.76
N TYR A 3 15.22 -19.90 15.63
CA TYR A 3 15.36 -21.28 15.17
C TYR A 3 15.23 -21.33 13.64
N ASP A 4 16.17 -22.00 13.00
CA ASP A 4 16.13 -22.24 11.55
C ASP A 4 15.62 -23.65 11.27
N PRO A 5 14.44 -23.82 10.65
CA PRO A 5 13.82 -25.14 10.46
C PRO A 5 14.53 -26.01 9.41
N PHE A 6 15.29 -25.40 8.48
CA PHE A 6 16.01 -26.15 7.44
C PHE A 6 17.31 -26.75 7.99
N THR A 7 18.04 -25.96 8.78
CA THR A 7 19.31 -26.40 9.39
C THR A 7 19.14 -27.03 10.77
N LYS A 8 17.94 -26.91 11.38
CA LYS A 8 17.62 -27.36 12.74
C LYS A 8 18.53 -26.77 13.82
N ARG A 9 19.00 -25.54 13.61
CA ARG A 9 19.95 -24.86 14.50
C ARG A 9 19.35 -23.59 15.09
N PHE A 10 19.76 -23.29 16.32
CA PHE A 10 19.48 -22.00 16.94
C PHE A 10 20.59 -21.00 16.62
N PHE A 11 20.17 -19.81 16.20
CA PHE A 11 21.04 -18.67 15.97
C PHE A 11 20.75 -17.58 17.01
N ARG A 12 21.82 -16.96 17.53
CA ARG A 12 21.68 -15.73 18.32
C ARG A 12 21.67 -14.55 17.37
N GLU A 13 20.50 -13.99 17.13
CA GLU A 13 20.35 -12.77 16.34
C GLU A 13 20.44 -11.54 17.23
N SER A 14 21.14 -10.52 16.74
CA SER A 14 21.22 -9.20 17.32
C SER A 14 20.77 -8.18 16.28
N TYR A 15 20.00 -7.19 16.69
CA TYR A 15 19.55 -6.12 15.82
C TYR A 15 20.54 -4.95 15.88
N ALA A 16 21.02 -4.51 14.70
CA ALA A 16 21.89 -3.35 14.59
C ALA A 16 21.08 -2.03 14.66
N HIS A 17 20.34 -1.81 15.76
CA HIS A 17 19.47 -0.62 15.92
C HIS A 17 20.23 0.69 15.73
N ALA A 18 21.48 0.78 16.21
CA ALA A 18 22.30 1.97 16.00
C ALA A 18 22.55 2.26 14.50
N ALA A 19 22.74 1.22 13.68
CA ALA A 19 22.89 1.39 12.23
C ALA A 19 21.58 1.83 11.59
N LEU A 20 20.45 1.22 12.00
CA LEU A 20 19.12 1.64 11.57
C LEU A 20 18.91 3.14 11.84
N HIS A 21 19.10 3.59 13.09
CA HIS A 21 18.88 4.98 13.46
C HIS A 21 19.77 5.94 12.66
N ARG A 22 21.06 5.65 12.53
CA ARG A 22 21.98 6.47 11.73
C ARG A 22 21.53 6.58 10.28
N ASN A 23 21.19 5.46 9.65
CA ASN A 23 20.79 5.41 8.24
C ASN A 23 19.48 6.18 7.99
N ARG A 24 18.54 6.12 8.93
CA ARG A 24 17.24 6.80 8.82
C ARG A 24 17.34 8.28 9.12
N GLN A 25 18.10 8.68 10.14
CA GLN A 25 18.38 10.08 10.41
C GLN A 25 19.13 10.75 9.25
N ALA A 26 20.11 10.08 8.64
CA ALA A 26 20.80 10.61 7.48
C ALA A 26 19.86 10.84 6.28
N ALA A 27 18.92 9.91 6.04
CA ALA A 27 17.92 10.08 4.98
C ALA A 27 16.94 11.22 5.27
N ILE A 28 16.48 11.37 6.52
CA ILE A 28 15.65 12.49 6.96
C ILE A 28 16.39 13.82 6.75
N GLU A 29 17.64 13.89 7.18
CA GLU A 29 18.44 15.12 7.08
C GLU A 29 18.68 15.51 5.62
N ALA A 30 19.02 14.55 4.76
CA ALA A 30 19.15 14.78 3.32
C ALA A 30 17.83 15.29 2.71
N ALA A 31 16.68 14.81 3.18
CA ALA A 31 15.39 15.23 2.69
C ALA A 31 14.94 16.61 3.22
N ARG A 32 15.44 17.10 4.36
CA ARG A 32 15.05 18.42 4.91
C ARG A 32 15.35 19.57 3.94
N GLY A 33 16.40 19.43 3.13
CA GLY A 33 16.80 20.41 2.11
C GLY A 33 16.16 20.18 0.73
N ALA A 34 15.21 19.25 0.61
CA ALA A 34 14.55 18.95 -0.66
C ALA A 34 13.81 20.20 -1.19
N LYS A 35 13.86 20.40 -2.51
CA LYS A 35 13.10 21.43 -3.23
C LYS A 35 11.93 20.82 -3.98
N THR A 36 12.04 19.57 -4.39
CA THR A 36 10.96 18.81 -5.03
C THR A 36 10.83 17.42 -4.42
N VAL A 37 9.60 17.03 -4.08
CA VAL A 37 9.30 15.74 -3.44
C VAL A 37 8.43 14.85 -4.33
N GLY A 38 8.82 13.60 -4.49
CA GLY A 38 7.99 12.57 -5.13
C GLY A 38 7.19 11.78 -4.10
N LEU A 39 5.86 11.86 -4.15
CA LEU A 39 4.97 11.03 -3.33
C LEU A 39 4.66 9.73 -4.07
N ILE A 40 5.02 8.57 -3.51
CA ILE A 40 4.76 7.28 -4.11
C ILE A 40 3.59 6.62 -3.39
N LEU A 41 2.51 6.30 -4.11
CA LEU A 41 1.41 5.48 -3.60
C LEU A 41 1.49 4.07 -4.17
N GLY A 42 1.68 3.10 -3.28
CA GLY A 42 1.73 1.67 -3.63
C GLY A 42 0.35 1.14 -4.06
N THR A 43 0.25 0.60 -5.28
CA THR A 43 -0.99 0.04 -5.83
C THR A 43 -1.09 -1.48 -5.68
N LEU A 44 -0.01 -2.15 -5.24
CA LEU A 44 -0.02 -3.59 -5.01
C LEU A 44 -0.71 -3.95 -3.69
N GLY A 45 -1.80 -4.72 -3.80
CA GLY A 45 -2.54 -5.24 -2.66
C GLY A 45 -3.11 -4.14 -1.76
N ARG A 46 -2.93 -4.29 -0.45
CA ARG A 46 -3.46 -3.35 0.56
C ARG A 46 -2.36 -2.53 1.23
N GLN A 47 -1.23 -2.34 0.55
CA GLN A 47 -0.05 -1.70 1.13
C GLN A 47 -0.17 -0.18 1.23
N GLY A 48 -0.67 0.49 0.19
CA GLY A 48 -0.78 1.96 0.19
C GLY A 48 -1.92 2.52 1.02
N SER A 49 -2.01 3.84 1.13
CA SER A 49 -3.15 4.52 1.75
C SER A 49 -3.33 5.90 1.13
N VAL A 50 -4.53 6.11 0.60
CA VAL A 50 -4.92 7.41 0.08
C VAL A 50 -5.10 8.41 1.22
N GLY A 51 -5.61 7.97 2.37
CA GLY A 51 -5.73 8.84 3.56
C GLY A 51 -4.37 9.38 4.04
N ILE A 52 -3.33 8.54 4.09
CA ILE A 52 -1.96 9.00 4.40
C ILE A 52 -1.43 9.89 3.30
N LEU A 53 -1.62 9.51 2.02
CA LEU A 53 -1.17 10.32 0.89
C LEU A 53 -1.71 11.75 0.98
N GLU A 54 -3.02 11.90 1.19
CA GLU A 54 -3.67 13.21 1.31
C GLU A 54 -3.15 14.03 2.50
N GLN A 55 -2.79 13.38 3.61
CA GLN A 55 -2.16 14.07 4.74
C GLN A 55 -0.75 14.56 4.38
N LEU A 56 0.04 13.75 3.67
CA LEU A 56 1.36 14.15 3.18
C LEU A 56 1.25 15.29 2.15
N GLN A 57 0.24 15.26 1.28
CA GLN A 57 -0.06 16.35 0.36
C GLN A 57 -0.30 17.65 1.13
N ARG A 58 -1.22 17.64 2.11
CA ARG A 58 -1.47 18.82 2.97
C ARG A 58 -0.23 19.29 3.71
N LEU A 59 0.60 18.35 4.18
CA LEU A 59 1.87 18.66 4.84
C LEU A 59 2.80 19.44 3.90
N LEU A 60 3.04 18.92 2.69
CA LEU A 60 3.92 19.55 1.72
C LEU A 60 3.36 20.89 1.21
N GLU A 61 2.05 20.97 1.00
CA GLU A 61 1.34 22.22 0.64
C GLU A 61 1.54 23.30 1.72
N SER A 62 1.42 22.94 3.00
CA SER A 62 1.64 23.87 4.12
C SER A 62 3.09 24.39 4.22
N LYS A 63 4.02 23.72 3.53
CA LYS A 63 5.43 24.11 3.43
C LYS A 63 5.79 24.74 2.09
N GLU A 64 4.80 24.95 1.21
CA GLU A 64 5.00 25.47 -0.14
C GLU A 64 6.03 24.63 -0.94
N LEU A 65 6.06 23.32 -0.67
CA LEU A 65 7.03 22.37 -1.22
C LEU A 65 6.44 21.68 -2.46
N PRO A 66 6.98 21.92 -3.67
CA PRO A 66 6.54 21.26 -4.89
C PRO A 66 6.58 19.74 -4.78
N TYR A 67 5.50 19.09 -5.20
CA TYR A 67 5.42 17.64 -5.21
C TYR A 67 4.59 17.10 -6.38
N PHE A 68 4.76 15.82 -6.67
CA PHE A 68 3.91 15.07 -7.60
C PHE A 68 3.67 13.66 -7.06
N VAL A 69 2.61 13.02 -7.54
CA VAL A 69 2.20 11.67 -7.09
C VAL A 69 2.53 10.64 -8.16
N LEU A 70 3.21 9.57 -7.75
CA LEU A 70 3.51 8.38 -8.55
C LEU A 70 2.71 7.20 -8.03
N LEU A 71 1.92 6.58 -8.92
CA LEU A 71 1.24 5.32 -8.64
C LEU A 71 2.11 4.16 -9.12
N MET A 72 2.54 3.29 -8.22
CA MET A 72 3.46 2.19 -8.57
C MET A 72 3.03 0.89 -7.89
N SER A 73 3.03 -0.22 -8.65
CA SER A 73 2.82 -1.55 -8.08
C SER A 73 4.05 -2.02 -7.31
N GLU A 74 5.23 -1.71 -7.82
CA GLU A 74 6.51 -2.08 -7.25
C GLU A 74 7.45 -0.88 -7.27
N VAL A 75 8.05 -0.58 -6.12
CA VAL A 75 9.03 0.50 -5.96
C VAL A 75 10.41 -0.13 -6.03
N LEU A 76 11.12 0.15 -7.11
CA LEU A 76 12.45 -0.39 -7.39
C LEU A 76 13.45 0.75 -7.57
N PRO A 77 14.71 0.61 -7.10
CA PRO A 77 15.73 1.63 -7.25
C PRO A 77 15.92 2.11 -8.69
N ASP A 78 15.96 1.19 -9.65
CA ASP A 78 16.19 1.54 -11.06
C ASP A 78 15.05 2.39 -11.65
N ARG A 79 13.79 2.12 -11.26
CA ARG A 79 12.64 2.91 -11.72
C ARG A 79 12.73 4.36 -11.24
N LEU A 80 13.08 4.56 -9.96
CA LEU A 80 13.20 5.90 -9.39
C LEU A 80 14.47 6.63 -9.85
N ARG A 81 15.52 5.89 -10.21
CA ARG A 81 16.76 6.48 -10.73
C ARG A 81 16.52 7.34 -11.97
N HIS A 82 15.57 7.02 -12.82
CA HIS A 82 15.26 7.83 -14.00
C HIS A 82 14.78 9.26 -13.67
N MET A 83 14.34 9.50 -12.42
CA MET A 83 13.80 10.78 -11.97
C MET A 83 14.75 11.55 -11.05
N HIS A 84 15.95 11.02 -10.76
CA HIS A 84 16.84 11.56 -9.72
C HIS A 84 17.28 13.02 -9.95
N GLN A 85 17.25 13.51 -11.20
CA GLN A 85 17.65 14.89 -11.53
C GLN A 85 16.57 15.93 -11.24
N HIS A 86 15.33 15.50 -11.04
CA HIS A 86 14.17 16.37 -10.85
C HIS A 86 13.50 16.20 -9.48
N VAL A 87 14.00 15.28 -8.67
CA VAL A 87 13.42 14.90 -7.39
C VAL A 87 14.54 14.80 -6.37
N ASP A 88 14.40 15.53 -5.27
CA ASP A 88 15.41 15.56 -4.22
C ASP A 88 15.11 14.52 -3.13
N ALA A 89 13.84 14.18 -2.93
CA ALA A 89 13.42 13.17 -1.98
C ALA A 89 12.15 12.44 -2.42
N PHE A 90 12.03 11.17 -2.05
CA PHE A 90 10.80 10.41 -2.21
C PHE A 90 10.18 10.09 -0.85
N ILE A 91 8.86 10.15 -0.77
CA ILE A 91 8.10 9.63 0.37
C ILE A 91 7.22 8.50 -0.16
N GLN A 92 7.35 7.29 0.39
CA GLN A 92 6.54 6.16 -0.04
C GLN A 92 5.42 5.83 0.95
N VAL A 93 4.22 5.69 0.41
CA VAL A 93 3.03 5.14 1.06
C VAL A 93 2.75 3.77 0.46
N ALA A 94 3.59 2.80 0.82
CA ALA A 94 3.54 1.41 0.39
C ALA A 94 4.02 0.47 1.51
N CYS A 95 4.96 -0.44 1.24
CA CYS A 95 5.57 -1.31 2.24
C CYS A 95 6.64 -0.54 3.04
N PRO A 96 6.50 -0.36 4.37
CA PRO A 96 7.45 0.43 5.18
C PRO A 96 8.88 -0.14 5.15
N ARG A 97 9.03 -1.43 4.87
CA ARG A 97 10.35 -2.09 4.73
C ARG A 97 11.19 -1.53 3.57
N LEU A 98 10.57 -0.94 2.55
CA LEU A 98 11.30 -0.36 1.42
C LEU A 98 12.25 0.75 1.86
N SER A 99 11.76 1.66 2.70
CA SER A 99 12.59 2.71 3.30
C SER A 99 13.53 2.11 4.34
N VAL A 100 13.01 1.31 5.27
CA VAL A 100 13.77 0.83 6.44
C VAL A 100 14.94 -0.08 6.05
N ASP A 101 14.67 -1.12 5.26
CA ASP A 101 15.65 -2.15 4.92
C ASP A 101 16.43 -1.80 3.64
N TRP A 102 15.77 -1.15 2.67
CA TRP A 102 16.32 -0.96 1.32
C TRP A 102 16.60 0.49 0.96
N GLY A 103 16.30 1.45 1.83
CA GLY A 103 16.36 2.88 1.52
C GLY A 103 17.75 3.38 1.09
N GLN A 104 18.82 2.70 1.50
CA GLN A 104 20.19 3.07 1.12
C GLN A 104 20.57 2.71 -0.32
N PHE A 105 19.78 1.86 -0.99
CA PHE A 105 20.02 1.49 -2.39
C PHE A 105 19.39 2.48 -3.39
N TYR A 106 18.64 3.45 -2.90
CA TYR A 106 18.04 4.50 -3.72
C TYR A 106 18.99 5.69 -3.83
N SER A 107 19.09 6.29 -5.02
CA SER A 107 19.96 7.45 -5.26
C SER A 107 19.52 8.68 -4.46
N GLN A 108 18.21 8.80 -4.22
CA GLN A 108 17.60 9.86 -3.43
C GLN A 108 16.98 9.29 -2.16
N PRO A 109 16.91 10.05 -1.05
CA PRO A 109 16.34 9.59 0.19
C PRO A 109 14.90 9.11 -0.01
N LEU A 110 14.62 7.87 0.41
CA LEU A 110 13.30 7.24 0.36
C LEU A 110 12.72 7.14 1.76
N LEU A 111 11.84 8.06 2.12
CA LEU A 111 11.24 8.17 3.45
C LEU A 111 9.95 7.36 3.59
N THR A 112 9.72 6.85 4.79
CA THR A 112 8.40 6.44 5.27
C THR A 112 7.54 7.68 5.59
N PRO A 113 6.21 7.52 5.76
CA PRO A 113 5.37 8.64 6.15
C PRO A 113 5.75 9.22 7.52
N TYR A 114 6.15 8.38 8.48
CA TYR A 114 6.66 8.83 9.78
C TYR A 114 7.84 9.79 9.61
N GLU A 115 8.84 9.37 8.85
CA GLU A 115 10.05 10.15 8.60
C GLU A 115 9.75 11.46 7.86
N ALA A 116 8.75 11.47 6.98
CA ALA A 116 8.29 12.69 6.32
C ALA A 116 7.67 13.69 7.31
N PHE A 117 6.88 13.23 8.30
CA PHE A 117 6.38 14.10 9.37
C PHE A 117 7.50 14.61 10.29
N VAL A 118 8.60 13.88 10.41
CA VAL A 118 9.79 14.35 11.14
C VAL A 118 10.61 15.36 10.32
N ALA A 119 10.72 15.15 9.00
CA ALA A 119 11.48 16.00 8.10
C ALA A 119 10.77 17.34 7.85
N PHE A 120 9.48 17.28 7.50
CA PHE A 120 8.71 18.43 7.00
C PHE A 120 7.60 18.87 7.97
N GLY A 121 7.25 18.05 8.97
CA GLY A 121 6.17 18.34 9.91
C GLY A 121 6.65 18.81 11.28
N HIS A 122 5.83 18.52 12.29
CA HIS A 122 6.09 18.87 13.69
C HIS A 122 6.40 17.64 14.56
N GLU A 123 6.57 16.46 13.95
CA GLU A 123 6.88 15.24 14.71
C GLU A 123 8.37 15.19 15.06
N HIS A 124 8.70 14.67 16.25
CA HIS A 124 10.08 14.47 16.66
C HIS A 124 10.56 13.05 16.33
N TYR A 125 11.87 12.93 16.05
CA TYR A 125 12.48 11.62 15.90
C TYR A 125 12.45 10.85 17.23
N ARG A 126 11.92 9.63 17.23
CA ARG A 126 11.68 8.82 18.43
C ARG A 126 12.89 7.95 18.74
N THR A 127 13.14 7.72 20.02
CA THR A 127 14.20 6.82 20.49
C THR A 127 13.96 5.38 20.06
N VAL A 128 12.69 4.94 20.11
CA VAL A 128 12.24 3.69 19.50
C VAL A 128 11.65 4.00 18.15
N TYR A 129 12.25 3.46 17.09
CA TYR A 129 11.75 3.67 15.73
C TYR A 129 10.33 3.07 15.60
N PRO A 130 9.32 3.86 15.22
CA PRO A 130 7.95 3.39 15.15
C PRO A 130 7.77 2.42 13.99
N MET A 131 7.33 1.21 14.31
CA MET A 131 6.97 0.15 13.35
C MET A 131 5.45 -0.07 13.35
N ASP A 132 4.69 0.99 13.61
CA ASP A 132 3.25 1.01 13.86
C ASP A 132 2.42 1.35 12.61
N PHE A 133 3.00 1.28 11.42
CA PHE A 133 2.35 1.70 10.17
C PHE A 133 0.95 1.08 9.93
N TYR A 134 0.72 -0.15 10.40
CA TYR A 134 -0.56 -0.85 10.31
C TYR A 134 -1.33 -0.92 11.64
N ALA A 135 -0.85 -0.26 12.69
CA ALA A 135 -1.51 -0.20 13.99
C ALA A 135 -2.76 0.69 13.93
N LYS A 136 -3.76 0.38 14.76
CA LYS A 136 -4.99 1.19 14.87
C LYS A 136 -4.79 2.44 15.72
N ASP A 137 -3.93 2.33 16.70
CA ASP A 137 -3.58 3.27 17.76
C ASP A 137 -2.24 3.99 17.48
N GLY A 138 -1.78 3.94 16.24
CA GLY A 138 -0.54 4.58 15.81
C GLY A 138 -0.72 6.09 15.56
N GLY A 139 0.40 6.76 15.25
CA GLY A 139 0.42 8.19 14.96
C GLY A 139 -0.25 8.59 13.64
N ALA A 140 -0.18 9.87 13.30
CA ALA A 140 -0.76 10.43 12.07
C ALA A 140 -0.20 9.79 10.78
N TRP A 141 0.98 9.17 10.83
CA TRP A 141 1.62 8.47 9.71
C TRP A 141 1.14 7.03 9.48
N THR A 142 0.16 6.55 10.23
CA THR A 142 -0.29 5.15 10.20
C THR A 142 -1.58 5.00 9.40
N ASN A 143 -1.83 3.79 8.87
CA ASN A 143 -2.96 3.52 7.98
C ASN A 143 -4.34 3.74 8.60
N TYR A 144 -4.40 3.73 9.93
CA TYR A 144 -5.62 3.87 10.71
C TYR A 144 -5.60 5.04 11.69
N GLY A 145 -4.46 5.70 11.88
CA GLY A 145 -4.33 6.88 12.74
C GLY A 145 -4.78 8.19 12.10
N THR A 146 -5.17 8.19 10.82
CA THR A 146 -5.51 9.41 10.06
C THR A 146 -6.86 10.04 10.43
N GLY A 147 -7.56 9.53 11.45
CA GLY A 147 -8.91 9.97 11.82
C GLY A 147 -10.00 9.64 10.78
N GLY A 148 -9.62 8.97 9.68
CA GLY A 148 -10.47 8.64 8.55
C GLY A 148 -10.12 7.28 7.93
N PRO A 149 -10.88 6.83 6.91
CA PRO A 149 -10.64 5.55 6.26
C PRO A 149 -9.31 5.55 5.49
N ARG A 150 -8.63 4.39 5.40
CA ARG A 150 -7.41 4.20 4.60
C ARG A 150 -7.56 4.68 3.14
N MET A 151 -8.78 4.60 2.60
CA MET A 151 -9.11 5.04 1.24
C MET A 151 -9.26 6.56 1.09
N GLY A 152 -9.13 7.35 2.16
CA GLY A 152 -9.21 8.82 2.11
C GLY A 152 -10.50 9.27 1.41
N SER A 153 -10.37 10.23 0.49
CA SER A 153 -11.47 10.71 -0.37
C SER A 153 -12.07 9.63 -1.29
N LEU A 154 -11.36 8.53 -1.57
CA LEU A 154 -11.90 7.41 -2.37
C LEU A 154 -12.79 6.47 -1.54
N ALA A 155 -12.91 6.69 -0.23
CA ALA A 155 -13.85 5.94 0.58
C ALA A 155 -15.28 6.29 0.13
N ARG A 156 -16.03 5.29 -0.35
CA ARG A 156 -17.47 5.46 -0.54
C ARG A 156 -18.10 5.82 0.81
N ALA A 157 -18.96 6.83 0.84
CA ALA A 157 -19.83 7.08 1.98
C ALA A 157 -20.71 5.85 2.19
N VAL A 158 -20.36 5.01 3.17
CA VAL A 158 -21.17 3.84 3.51
C VAL A 158 -22.13 4.26 4.61
N THR A 159 -23.36 4.57 4.23
CA THR A 159 -24.43 4.93 5.16
C THR A 159 -24.92 3.72 5.99
N ASP A 160 -24.87 2.50 5.44
CA ASP A 160 -25.08 1.23 6.18
C ASP A 160 -24.16 0.09 5.66
N PRO A 161 -23.09 -0.27 6.41
CA PRO A 161 -22.18 -1.35 6.03
C PRO A 161 -22.86 -2.72 5.92
N LYS A 162 -23.91 -2.99 6.71
CA LYS A 162 -24.65 -4.25 6.68
C LYS A 162 -25.57 -4.34 5.47
N ALA A 163 -26.17 -3.22 5.03
CA ALA A 163 -26.93 -3.17 3.79
C ALA A 163 -26.05 -3.50 2.58
N LEU A 164 -24.85 -2.91 2.49
CA LEU A 164 -23.93 -3.15 1.38
C LEU A 164 -23.47 -4.63 1.30
N ILE A 165 -23.22 -5.26 2.45
CA ILE A 165 -22.86 -6.69 2.49
C ILE A 165 -24.04 -7.55 2.04
N ARG A 166 -25.27 -7.26 2.51
CA ARG A 166 -26.48 -7.96 2.07
C ARG A 166 -26.70 -7.84 0.56
N GLU A 167 -26.52 -6.65 0.01
CA GLU A 167 -26.66 -6.38 -1.42
C GLU A 167 -25.61 -7.14 -2.25
N ARG A 168 -24.33 -7.13 -1.85
CA ARG A 168 -23.27 -7.90 -2.52
C ARG A 168 -23.54 -9.41 -2.49
N MET A 169 -24.05 -9.92 -1.37
CA MET A 169 -24.43 -11.33 -1.24
C MET A 169 -25.60 -11.67 -2.16
N ALA A 170 -26.62 -10.81 -2.24
CA ALA A 170 -27.75 -10.98 -3.15
C ALA A 170 -27.31 -10.98 -4.62
N GLN A 171 -26.48 -10.02 -5.03
CA GLN A 171 -25.94 -9.98 -6.41
C GLN A 171 -25.08 -11.20 -6.74
N ARG A 172 -24.34 -11.75 -5.77
CA ARG A 172 -23.56 -12.98 -5.96
C ARG A 172 -24.47 -14.20 -6.14
N GLN A 173 -25.55 -14.29 -5.37
CA GLN A 173 -26.56 -15.35 -5.53
C GLN A 173 -27.29 -15.24 -6.87
N GLN A 174 -27.65 -14.01 -7.29
CA GLN A 174 -28.29 -13.74 -8.59
C GLN A 174 -27.40 -14.23 -9.75
N ARG A 175 -26.12 -13.84 -9.76
CA ARG A 175 -25.15 -14.29 -10.77
C ARG A 175 -24.94 -15.80 -10.78
N GLN A 176 -24.99 -16.46 -9.62
CA GLN A 176 -24.91 -17.91 -9.55
C GLN A 176 -26.16 -18.60 -10.10
N ARG A 177 -27.35 -18.03 -9.86
CA ARG A 177 -28.61 -18.51 -10.45
C ARG A 177 -28.62 -18.35 -11.95
N GLU A 178 -28.25 -17.19 -12.48
CA GLU A 178 -28.15 -16.93 -13.92
C GLU A 178 -27.17 -17.89 -14.61
N ARG A 179 -26.02 -18.17 -13.99
CA ARG A 179 -25.06 -19.17 -14.50
C ARG A 179 -25.62 -20.60 -14.50
N ARG A 180 -26.39 -20.98 -13.49
CA ARG A 180 -27.05 -22.30 -13.44
C ARG A 180 -28.14 -22.43 -14.50
N VAL A 181 -28.99 -21.42 -14.65
CA VAL A 181 -30.05 -21.40 -15.67
C VAL A 181 -29.45 -21.40 -17.08
N GLY A 182 -28.35 -20.68 -17.30
CA GLY A 182 -27.61 -20.72 -18.57
C GLY A 182 -27.05 -22.11 -18.87
N ALA A 183 -26.42 -22.77 -17.89
CA ALA A 183 -25.91 -24.13 -18.05
C ALA A 183 -27.02 -25.17 -18.29
N GLU A 184 -28.17 -25.05 -17.62
CA GLU A 184 -29.33 -25.93 -17.83
C GLU A 184 -29.99 -25.72 -19.20
N ALA A 185 -29.97 -24.49 -19.73
CA ALA A 185 -30.47 -24.18 -21.07
C ALA A 185 -29.55 -24.70 -22.18
N GLU A 186 -28.23 -24.67 -21.97
CA GLU A 186 -27.25 -25.28 -22.89
C GLU A 186 -27.36 -26.82 -22.89
N ASP A 187 -27.54 -27.45 -21.73
CA ASP A 187 -27.71 -28.90 -21.60
C ASP A 187 -28.97 -29.41 -22.32
N LYS A 188 -30.10 -28.69 -22.18
CA LYS A 188 -31.34 -29.02 -22.93
C LYS A 188 -31.21 -28.85 -24.43
N LYS A 189 -30.52 -27.80 -24.91
CA LYS A 189 -30.20 -27.65 -26.33
C LYS A 189 -29.33 -28.79 -26.85
N GLY A 190 -28.39 -29.27 -26.04
CA GLY A 190 -27.57 -30.44 -26.36
C GLY A 190 -28.39 -31.73 -26.48
N GLN A 191 -29.36 -31.94 -25.59
CA GLN A 191 -30.26 -33.11 -25.64
C GLN A 191 -31.25 -33.06 -26.81
N ASP A 192 -31.84 -31.91 -27.13
CA ASP A 192 -32.78 -31.77 -28.25
C ASP A 192 -32.10 -32.00 -29.62
N ILE A 193 -30.81 -31.67 -29.76
CA ILE A 193 -30.02 -31.95 -30.97
C ILE A 193 -29.80 -33.46 -31.17
N VAL A 194 -29.73 -34.25 -30.10
CA VAL A 194 -29.51 -35.71 -30.16
C VAL A 194 -30.79 -36.48 -30.52
N ILE A 195 -31.97 -35.94 -30.20
CA ILE A 195 -33.27 -36.62 -30.44
C ILE A 195 -33.84 -36.32 -31.85
N GLY A 196 -33.28 -35.34 -32.57
CA GLY A 196 -33.75 -34.91 -33.90
C GLY A 196 -33.33 -35.79 -35.10
N TYR A 197 -32.57 -36.87 -34.89
CA TYR A 197 -32.02 -37.71 -35.96
C TYR A 197 -32.61 -39.13 -36.01
N GLU A 198 -33.93 -39.27 -35.85
CA GLU A 198 -34.59 -40.58 -36.01
C GLU A 198 -36.05 -40.44 -36.44
N ARG A 199 -36.27 -39.98 -37.68
CA ARG A 199 -37.49 -40.25 -38.46
C ARG A 199 -37.30 -39.78 -39.90
N ASP A 200 -36.86 -40.69 -40.74
CA ASP A 200 -37.30 -40.83 -42.14
C ASP A 200 -36.82 -42.20 -42.65
N ARG A 201 -37.79 -43.11 -42.83
CA ARG A 201 -37.69 -44.34 -43.61
C ARG A 201 -38.69 -44.23 -44.74
#